data_AF-A0A958RND2-F1
#
_entry.id   AF-A0A958RND2-F1
#
_cell.length_a   1.000
_cell.length_b   1.000
_cell.length_c   1.000
_cell.angle_alpha   90.00
_cell.angle_beta   90.00
_cell.angle_gamma   90.00
#
_symmetry.space_group_name_H-M   'P 1'
#
loop_
_entity.id
_entity.type
_entity.pdbx_description
1 polymer ?
#
loop_
_entity_poly.entity_id
_entity_poly.type
_entity_poly.pdbx_seq_one_letter_code
_entity_poly.pdbx_strand_id
1 'polypeptide(L)'
;MAFPVWRLFFHSFILLCGLVAALPLSFSSAHAREFEPFVVGWRDWPPHQFRGIGDDPEGVNIELIKEMARRAGFRLKFKEVPWNRGLHDMQEGILDIAMSALKNSEREEYARFSSGWFKLEYNVMFV
;
A
#
# COMPACT_ATOMS: atom_id res chain seq x y z
N MET A 1 50.07 7.58 -59.24
CA MET A 1 49.88 6.83 -57.99
C MET A 1 48.51 7.17 -57.43
N ALA A 2 47.50 6.32 -57.65
CA ALA A 2 46.12 6.56 -57.24
C ALA A 2 45.84 5.80 -55.93
N PHE A 3 45.50 6.51 -54.87
CA PHE A 3 45.13 5.91 -53.58
C PHE A 3 43.71 5.29 -53.68
N PRO A 4 43.49 4.04 -53.23
CA PRO A 4 42.22 3.36 -53.43
C PRO A 4 41.14 3.85 -52.45
N VAL A 5 40.07 4.42 -53.01
CA VAL A 5 38.91 5.01 -52.31
C VAL A 5 38.14 4.00 -51.46
N TRP A 6 38.30 2.69 -51.69
CA TRP A 6 37.63 1.61 -50.95
C TRP A 6 38.08 1.48 -49.49
N ARG A 7 39.27 1.99 -49.13
CA ARG A 7 39.73 2.00 -47.73
C ARG A 7 38.88 2.91 -46.84
N LEU A 8 38.31 4.00 -47.36
CA LEU A 8 37.50 4.94 -46.60
C LEU A 8 36.09 4.39 -46.29
N PHE A 9 35.50 3.63 -47.21
CA PHE A 9 34.19 3.01 -47.01
C PHE A 9 34.22 1.90 -45.96
N PHE A 10 35.31 1.13 -45.87
CA PHE A 10 35.43 0.03 -44.91
C PHE A 10 35.61 0.52 -43.47
N HIS A 11 36.31 1.65 -43.26
CA HIS A 11 36.52 2.23 -41.93
C HIS A 11 35.27 2.93 -41.40
N SER A 12 34.49 3.60 -42.28
CA SER A 12 33.19 4.19 -41.87
C SER A 12 32.15 3.15 -41.47
N PHE A 13 32.18 1.93 -42.05
CA PHE A 13 31.24 0.87 -41.70
C PHE A 13 31.56 0.21 -40.35
N ILE A 14 32.85 0.03 -40.03
CA ILE A 14 33.29 -0.57 -38.75
C ILE A 14 33.07 0.40 -37.57
N LEU A 15 33.27 1.70 -37.77
CA LEU A 15 32.99 2.72 -36.76
C LEU A 15 31.49 2.85 -36.42
N LEU A 16 30.60 2.59 -37.38
CA LEU A 16 29.15 2.62 -37.16
C LEU A 16 28.65 1.42 -36.34
N CYS A 17 29.23 0.22 -36.53
CA CYS A 17 28.91 -0.95 -35.71
C CYS A 17 29.45 -0.85 -34.27
N GLY A 18 30.61 -0.21 -34.06
CA GLY A 18 31.18 0.00 -32.72
C GLY A 18 30.36 0.96 -31.84
N LEU A 19 29.66 1.93 -32.45
CA LEU A 19 28.86 2.91 -31.73
C LEU A 19 27.53 2.32 -31.19
N VAL A 20 26.97 1.32 -31.88
CA VAL A 20 25.72 0.65 -31.48
C VAL A 20 25.95 -0.37 -30.35
N ALA A 21 27.13 -0.98 -30.29
CA ALA A 21 27.50 -1.96 -29.25
C ALA A 21 27.84 -1.33 -27.89
N ALA A 22 28.01 -0.01 -27.82
CA ALA A 22 28.33 0.74 -26.60
C ALA A 22 27.12 1.39 -25.93
N LEU A 23 25.90 1.18 -26.45
CA LEU A 23 24.69 1.53 -25.72
C LEU A 23 24.61 0.61 -24.50
N PRO A 24 24.78 1.12 -23.26
CA PRO A 24 24.51 0.30 -22.10
C PRO A 24 23.04 -0.10 -22.20
N LEU A 25 22.79 -1.38 -22.40
CA LEU A 25 21.49 -1.98 -22.10
C LEU A 25 21.31 -1.76 -20.61
N SER A 26 20.74 -0.62 -20.24
CA SER A 26 20.20 -0.36 -18.92
C SER A 26 19.08 -1.37 -18.73
N PHE A 27 19.46 -2.59 -18.34
CA PHE A 27 18.57 -3.53 -17.70
C PHE A 27 18.14 -2.85 -16.41
N SER A 28 17.06 -2.09 -16.50
CA SER A 28 16.34 -1.62 -15.33
C SER A 28 15.88 -2.88 -14.63
N SER A 29 16.63 -3.30 -13.60
CA SER A 29 16.17 -4.31 -12.69
C SER A 29 14.83 -3.82 -12.16
N ALA A 30 13.76 -4.50 -12.55
CA ALA A 30 12.48 -4.37 -11.91
C ALA A 30 12.66 -4.88 -10.48
N HIS A 31 13.26 -4.05 -9.61
CA HIS A 31 13.19 -4.24 -8.19
C HIS A 31 11.71 -4.24 -7.87
N ALA A 32 11.18 -5.39 -7.48
CA ALA A 32 9.84 -5.49 -6.92
C ALA A 32 9.79 -4.46 -5.80
N ARG A 33 9.08 -3.35 -6.04
CA ARG A 33 8.93 -2.28 -5.06
C ARG A 33 8.11 -2.90 -3.93
N GLU A 34 8.77 -3.31 -2.85
CA GLU A 34 8.06 -3.70 -1.65
C GLU A 34 7.28 -2.46 -1.18
N PHE A 35 5.96 -2.55 -1.25
CA PHE A 35 5.11 -1.50 -0.74
C PHE A 35 5.28 -1.42 0.78
N GLU A 36 5.37 -0.19 1.29
CA GLU A 36 5.30 0.06 2.73
C GLU A 36 3.99 -0.55 3.29
N PRO A 37 4.03 -1.15 4.49
CA PRO A 37 2.84 -1.72 5.09
C PRO A 37 1.83 -0.63 5.41
N PHE A 38 0.55 -0.91 5.17
CA PHE A 38 -0.55 -0.04 5.59
C PHE A 38 -0.66 -0.04 7.12
N VAL A 39 -0.66 1.14 7.71
CA VAL A 39 -0.81 1.36 9.15
C VAL A 39 -2.29 1.32 9.52
N VAL A 40 -2.66 0.30 10.30
CA VAL A 40 -4.03 0.06 10.75
C VAL A 40 -4.17 0.48 12.21
N GLY A 41 -5.05 1.44 12.46
CA GLY A 41 -5.35 1.90 13.80
C GLY A 41 -6.31 0.93 14.49
N TRP A 42 -5.93 0.46 15.67
CA TRP A 42 -6.78 -0.39 16.48
C TRP A 42 -6.85 0.11 17.93
N ARG A 43 -7.87 -0.34 18.65
CA ARG A 43 -8.05 -0.10 20.09
C ARG A 43 -8.75 -1.29 20.70
N ASP A 44 -8.64 -1.43 22.01
CA ASP A 44 -9.39 -2.45 22.74
C ASP A 44 -10.90 -2.13 22.71
N TRP A 45 -11.67 -2.93 21.97
CA TRP A 45 -13.11 -2.85 21.82
C TRP A 45 -13.71 -4.21 21.40
N PRO A 46 -13.84 -5.15 22.35
CA PRO A 46 -14.44 -6.46 22.08
C PRO A 46 -15.91 -6.35 21.60
N PRO A 47 -16.39 -7.30 20.77
CA PRO A 47 -15.66 -8.41 20.16
C PRO A 47 -14.93 -8.02 18.86
N HIS A 48 -14.92 -6.72 18.53
CA HIS A 48 -14.48 -6.23 17.23
C HIS A 48 -12.96 -6.30 17.06
N GLN A 49 -12.24 -5.86 18.09
CA GLN A 49 -10.80 -5.81 18.15
C GLN A 49 -10.41 -5.83 19.63
N PHE A 50 -9.45 -6.65 20.02
CA PHE A 50 -9.01 -6.74 21.40
C PHE A 50 -7.58 -7.28 21.45
N ARG A 51 -6.91 -7.09 22.59
CA ARG A 51 -5.56 -7.62 22.79
C ARG A 51 -5.64 -9.14 22.99
N GLY A 52 -5.00 -9.88 22.09
CA GLY A 52 -4.91 -11.33 22.10
C GLY A 52 -3.81 -11.87 23.02
N ILE A 53 -3.55 -13.17 22.90
CA ILE A 53 -2.44 -13.80 23.62
C ILE A 53 -1.13 -13.41 22.94
N GLY A 54 -0.20 -12.80 23.69
CA GLY A 54 1.08 -12.33 23.15
C GLY A 54 1.05 -10.89 22.61
N ASP A 55 0.08 -10.08 23.05
CA ASP A 55 -0.07 -8.64 22.74
C ASP A 55 -0.46 -8.28 21.30
N ASP A 56 -0.57 -9.25 20.40
CA ASP A 56 -1.09 -9.04 19.05
C ASP A 56 -2.61 -8.78 19.08
N PRO A 57 -3.13 -7.88 18.23
CA PRO A 57 -4.56 -7.66 18.16
C PRO A 57 -5.27 -8.86 17.51
N GLU A 58 -6.44 -9.18 18.07
CA GLU A 58 -7.36 -10.21 17.63
C GLU A 58 -8.78 -9.63 17.52
N GLY A 59 -9.73 -10.40 16.99
CA GLY A 59 -11.14 -10.00 16.85
C GLY A 59 -11.60 -9.89 15.40
N VAL A 60 -12.92 -9.78 15.21
CA VAL A 60 -13.53 -9.92 13.86
C VAL A 60 -13.02 -8.88 12.86
N ASN A 61 -12.77 -7.64 13.30
CA ASN A 61 -12.23 -6.60 12.43
C ASN A 61 -10.79 -6.91 12.00
N ILE A 62 -9.99 -7.43 12.94
CA ILE A 62 -8.59 -7.75 12.71
C ILE A 62 -8.47 -8.90 11.71
N GLU A 63 -9.27 -9.95 11.88
CA GLU A 63 -9.29 -11.08 10.96
C GLU A 63 -9.80 -10.68 9.56
N LEU A 64 -10.82 -9.81 9.50
CA LEU A 64 -11.31 -9.30 8.22
C LEU A 64 -10.23 -8.52 7.47
N ILE A 65 -9.53 -7.59 8.12
CA ILE A 65 -8.51 -6.78 7.44
C ILE A 65 -7.28 -7.61 7.06
N LYS A 66 -6.88 -8.58 7.88
CA LYS A 66 -5.81 -9.55 7.54
C LYS A 66 -6.17 -10.33 6.28
N GLU A 67 -7.40 -10.83 6.19
CA GLU A 67 -7.86 -11.58 5.03
C GLU A 67 -7.95 -10.70 3.77
N MET A 68 -8.38 -9.44 3.92
CA MET A 68 -8.36 -8.47 2.82
C MET A 68 -6.92 -8.22 2.32
N ALA A 69 -5.98 -8.00 3.25
CA ALA A 69 -4.56 -7.81 2.93
C ALA A 69 -3.96 -9.01 2.21
N ARG A 70 -4.26 -10.22 2.70
CA ARG A 70 -3.81 -11.48 2.08
C ARG A 70 -4.30 -11.63 0.65
N ARG A 71 -5.57 -11.30 0.37
CA ARG A 71 -6.15 -11.41 -0.98
C ARG A 71 -5.63 -10.35 -1.93
N ALA A 72 -5.39 -9.14 -1.43
CA ALA A 72 -4.95 -8.00 -2.24
C ALA A 72 -3.42 -7.90 -2.35
N GLY A 73 -2.66 -8.68 -1.60
CA GLY A 73 -1.20 -8.73 -1.68
C GLY A 73 -0.48 -7.54 -1.03
N PHE A 74 -1.08 -6.92 0.01
CA PHE A 74 -0.43 -5.86 0.78
C PHE A 74 -0.11 -6.30 2.22
N ARG A 75 0.82 -5.59 2.85
CA ARG A 75 1.21 -5.83 4.25
C ARG A 75 0.50 -4.86 5.19
N LEU A 76 0.35 -5.28 6.44
CA LEU A 76 -0.28 -4.51 7.50
C LEU A 76 0.69 -4.27 8.65
N LYS A 77 0.57 -3.10 9.28
CA LYS A 77 1.19 -2.78 10.56
C LYS A 77 0.13 -2.26 11.51
N PHE A 78 -0.12 -2.99 12.60
CA PHE A 78 -1.10 -2.58 13.59
C PHE A 78 -0.52 -1.55 14.56
N LYS A 79 -1.24 -0.45 14.77
CA LYS A 79 -0.89 0.61 15.73
C LYS A 79 -2.03 0.78 16.72
N GLU A 80 -1.77 0.51 17.99
CA GLU A 80 -2.74 0.79 19.05
C GLU A 80 -2.86 2.30 19.24
N VAL A 81 -4.07 2.83 19.11
CA VAL A 81 -4.32 4.28 19.15
C VAL A 81 -5.73 4.59 19.69
N PRO A 82 -5.88 5.52 20.65
CA PRO A 82 -7.19 5.99 21.06
C PRO A 82 -7.98 6.58 19.89
N TRP A 83 -9.30 6.41 19.89
CA TRP A 83 -10.14 6.74 18.73
C TRP A 83 -9.95 8.15 18.18
N ASN A 84 -10.03 9.17 19.06
CA ASN A 84 -9.91 10.57 18.64
C ASN A 84 -8.55 10.87 18.04
N ARG A 85 -7.48 10.26 18.57
CA ARG A 85 -6.13 10.37 17.99
C ARG A 85 -6.06 9.64 16.65
N GLY A 86 -6.69 8.47 16.52
CA GLY A 86 -6.75 7.74 15.25
C GLY A 86 -7.45 8.53 14.14
N LEU A 87 -8.49 9.29 14.47
CA LEU A 87 -9.15 10.19 13.51
C LEU A 87 -8.24 11.34 13.07
N HIS A 88 -7.53 11.95 14.01
CA HIS A 88 -6.51 12.97 13.71
C HIS A 88 -5.39 12.38 12.84
N ASP A 89 -4.82 11.24 13.23
CA ASP A 89 -3.75 10.57 12.48
C ASP A 89 -4.21 10.17 11.07
N MET A 90 -5.49 9.82 10.87
CA MET A 90 -6.07 9.58 9.54
C MET A 90 -6.12 10.87 8.71
N GLN A 91 -6.55 11.98 9.30
CA GLN A 91 -6.61 13.28 8.61
C GLN A 91 -5.22 13.79 8.20
N GLU A 92 -4.21 13.53 9.04
CA GLU A 92 -2.80 13.88 8.77
C GLU A 92 -2.06 12.88 7.85
N GLY A 93 -2.71 11.77 7.44
CA GLY A 93 -2.08 10.74 6.61
C GLY A 93 -1.02 9.89 7.32
N ILE A 94 -1.04 9.88 8.66
CA ILE A 94 -0.20 9.02 9.52
C ILE A 94 -0.82 7.63 9.66
N LEU A 95 -2.14 7.54 9.62
CA LEU A 95 -2.91 6.30 9.66
C LEU A 95 -3.52 6.04 8.29
N ASP A 96 -3.34 4.84 7.74
CA ASP A 96 -3.93 4.50 6.45
C ASP A 96 -5.34 3.90 6.58
N ILE A 97 -5.60 3.17 7.67
CA ILE A 97 -6.86 2.44 7.85
C ILE A 97 -7.41 2.63 9.27
N ALA A 98 -8.64 3.13 9.35
CA ALA A 98 -9.45 3.17 10.58
C ALA A 98 -10.65 2.22 10.44
N MET A 99 -10.66 1.14 11.23
CA MET A 99 -11.73 0.14 11.19
C MET A 99 -12.96 0.60 11.97
N SER A 100 -14.15 0.12 11.58
CA SER A 100 -15.44 0.45 12.20
C SER A 100 -15.75 1.95 12.31
N ALA A 101 -15.26 2.75 11.35
CA ALA A 101 -15.58 4.16 11.28
C ALA A 101 -17.01 4.37 10.73
N LEU A 102 -17.86 5.06 11.50
CA LEU A 102 -19.14 5.53 10.97
C LEU A 102 -18.89 6.58 9.90
N LYS A 103 -19.47 6.36 8.72
CA LYS A 103 -19.45 7.30 7.59
C LYS A 103 -20.32 8.52 7.90
N ASN A 104 -19.75 9.72 7.72
CA ASN A 104 -20.47 10.99 7.81
C ASN A 104 -19.82 12.03 6.87
N SER A 105 -20.49 13.16 6.65
CA SER A 105 -20.04 14.19 5.72
C SER A 105 -18.68 14.78 6.07
N GLU A 106 -18.44 15.07 7.36
CA GLU A 106 -17.18 15.61 7.86
C GLU A 106 -15.98 14.71 7.53
N ARG A 107 -16.10 13.40 7.75
CA ARG A 107 -15.01 12.45 7.48
C ARG A 107 -14.82 12.17 6.01
N GLU A 108 -15.85 12.33 5.19
CA GLU A 108 -15.73 12.16 3.74
C GLU A 108 -14.88 13.25 3.09
N GLU A 109 -14.65 14.38 3.77
CA GLU A 109 -13.76 15.45 3.29
C GLU A 109 -12.31 14.97 3.18
N TYR A 110 -11.86 14.10 4.08
CA TYR A 110 -10.46 13.64 4.14
C TYR A 110 -10.28 12.12 3.99
N ALA A 111 -11.33 11.32 4.12
CA ALA A 111 -11.25 9.86 4.05
C ALA A 111 -12.18 9.26 2.99
N ARG A 112 -11.88 8.04 2.57
CA ARG A 112 -12.76 7.19 1.75
C ARG A 112 -13.29 6.04 2.59
N PHE A 113 -14.51 5.61 2.31
CA PHE A 113 -15.17 4.53 3.02
C PHE A 113 -15.44 3.34 2.08
N SER A 114 -15.27 2.13 2.61
CA SER A 114 -15.71 0.91 1.91
C SER A 114 -17.23 0.83 1.84
N SER A 115 -17.74 -0.16 1.10
CA SER A 115 -19.11 -0.62 1.33
C SER A 115 -19.28 -1.07 2.78
N GLY A 116 -20.47 -0.82 3.35
CA GLY A 116 -20.79 -1.24 4.71
C GLY A 116 -20.98 -2.75 4.77
N TRP A 117 -20.25 -3.41 5.66
CA TRP A 117 -20.35 -4.84 5.93
C TRP A 117 -20.98 -5.15 7.31
N PHE A 118 -21.06 -4.16 8.19
CA PHE A 118 -21.64 -4.23 9.53
C PHE A 118 -22.52 -3.00 9.79
N LYS A 119 -23.67 -3.20 10.45
CA LYS A 119 -24.57 -2.13 10.89
C LYS A 119 -24.76 -2.21 12.39
N LEU A 120 -24.59 -1.08 13.07
CA LEU A 120 -24.96 -0.92 14.48
C LEU A 120 -26.46 -0.63 14.56
N GLU A 121 -27.17 -1.41 15.37
CA GLU A 121 -28.57 -1.18 15.69
C GLU A 121 -28.70 -0.71 17.14
N TYR A 122 -29.54 0.30 17.36
CA TYR A 122 -29.91 0.76 18.69
C TYR A 122 -31.31 0.25 19.00
N ASN A 123 -31.39 -0.74 19.88
CA ASN A 123 -32.65 -1.36 20.29
C ASN A 123 -32.89 -1.10 21.78
N VAL A 124 -34.13 -0.80 22.14
CA VAL A 124 -34.57 -0.73 23.54
C VAL A 124 -35.18 -2.07 23.91
N MET A 125 -34.54 -2.78 24.84
CA MET A 125 -35.09 -4.00 25.43
C MET A 125 -35.90 -3.61 26.66
N PHE A 126 -37.15 -4.03 26.71
CA PHE A 126 -38.04 -3.87 27.86
C PHE A 126 -38.62 -5.24 28.24
N VAL A 127 -39.03 -5.38 29.50
CA VAL A 127 -39.71 -6.58 30.04
C VAL A 127 -41.19 -6.28 30.19
#